data_AF-A0A089LZJ6-F1
#
_entry.id   AF-A0A089LZJ6-F1
#
_cell.length_a   1.000
_cell.length_b   1.000
_cell.length_c   1.000
_cell.angle_alpha   90.00
_cell.angle_beta   90.00
_cell.angle_gamma   90.00
#
_symmetry.space_group_name_H-M   'P 1'
#
loop_
_entity.id
_entity.type
_entity.pdbx_description
1 polymer ?
#
loop_
_entity_poly.entity_id
_entity_poly.type
_entity_poly.pdbx_seq_one_letter_code
_entity_poly.pdbx_strand_id
1 'polypeptide(L)'
;MSWSKLKQQLEGFLSPALQGRVEYRAPGYRYLPDKSGICYISVDKKNILNMSDKTNAIRWYQTELEIKNDPDIRIPVSHDDIEAVRQAAKGPVPEDRLIVMARSRKSTEHAKELMTAQASLCKSNFIVVANKFLTTPIEESLESSDMVLNILALMDRRVGKKRILSMAEKMELKHPAVQYFYELRRGAL
;
A
#
# COMPACT_ATOMS: atom_id res chain seq x y z
N MET A 1 -4.22 -12.60 -21.34
CA MET A 1 -4.46 -11.44 -22.24
C MET A 1 -3.13 -10.94 -22.79
N SER A 2 -3.07 -10.35 -23.98
CA SER A 2 -1.84 -9.69 -24.47
C SER A 2 -1.55 -8.42 -23.68
N TRP A 3 -0.26 -8.04 -23.56
CA TRP A 3 0.15 -6.87 -22.79
C TRP A 3 -0.53 -5.58 -23.28
N SER A 4 -0.55 -5.33 -24.59
CA SER A 4 -1.12 -4.09 -25.15
C SER A 4 -2.60 -3.93 -24.82
N LYS A 5 -3.38 -5.02 -24.84
CA LYS A 5 -4.81 -5.01 -24.48
C LYS A 5 -5.00 -4.79 -22.97
N LEU A 6 -4.16 -5.43 -22.14
CA LEU A 6 -4.16 -5.22 -20.69
C LEU A 6 -3.85 -3.76 -20.33
N LYS A 7 -2.77 -3.20 -20.89
CA LYS A 7 -2.38 -1.79 -20.73
C LYS A 7 -3.52 -0.85 -21.13
N GLN A 8 -4.10 -1.05 -22.31
CA GLN A 8 -5.21 -0.22 -22.80
C GLN A 8 -6.41 -0.25 -21.85
N GLN A 9 -6.76 -1.41 -21.28
CA GLN A 9 -7.83 -1.49 -20.29
C GLN A 9 -7.48 -0.77 -18.99
N LEU A 10 -6.30 -1.01 -18.40
CA LEU A 10 -5.86 -0.35 -17.18
C LEU A 10 -5.81 1.18 -17.32
N GLU A 11 -5.32 1.69 -18.45
CA GLU A 11 -5.26 3.13 -18.75
C GLU A 11 -6.66 3.71 -18.98
N GLY A 12 -7.57 2.96 -19.60
CA GLY A 12 -8.99 3.33 -19.72
C GLY A 12 -9.73 3.41 -18.37
N PHE A 13 -9.23 2.75 -17.34
CA PHE A 13 -9.75 2.84 -15.97
C PHE A 13 -9.10 3.97 -15.13
N LEU A 14 -8.01 4.61 -15.58
CA LEU A 14 -7.39 5.71 -14.82
C LEU A 14 -8.37 6.87 -14.60
N SER A 15 -8.42 7.38 -13.38
CA SER A 15 -9.18 8.58 -13.04
C SER A 15 -8.68 9.79 -13.86
N PRO A 16 -9.55 10.76 -14.22
CA PRO A 16 -9.15 11.90 -15.06
C PRO A 16 -7.95 12.70 -14.52
N ALA A 17 -7.75 12.75 -13.20
CA ALA A 17 -6.62 13.43 -12.56
C ALA A 17 -5.26 12.75 -12.79
N LEU A 18 -5.25 11.50 -13.26
CA LEU A 18 -4.06 10.68 -13.46
C LEU A 18 -3.74 10.42 -14.94
N GLN A 19 -4.66 10.74 -15.85
CA GLN A 19 -4.47 10.55 -17.28
C GLN A 19 -3.33 11.44 -17.78
N GLY A 20 -2.35 10.83 -18.49
CA GLY A 20 -1.14 11.51 -18.94
C GLY A 20 -0.04 11.69 -17.89
N ARG A 21 -0.34 11.52 -16.59
CA ARG A 21 0.68 11.44 -15.52
C ARG A 21 1.10 10.01 -15.22
N VAL A 22 0.12 9.10 -15.11
CA VAL A 22 0.34 7.68 -14.82
C VAL A 22 0.39 6.87 -16.12
N GLU A 23 1.42 6.04 -16.25
CA GLU A 23 1.56 5.07 -17.34
C GLU A 23 1.89 3.68 -16.76
N TYR A 24 1.37 2.62 -17.39
CA TYR A 24 1.79 1.25 -17.08
C TYR A 24 2.83 0.78 -18.11
N ARG A 25 4.02 0.40 -17.64
CA ARG A 25 5.15 -0.02 -18.49
C ARG A 25 5.45 -1.51 -18.33
N ALA A 26 5.70 -2.18 -19.45
CA ALA A 26 5.77 -3.64 -19.51
C ALA A 26 6.95 -4.22 -18.72
N PRO A 27 6.75 -5.31 -17.95
CA PRO A 27 7.84 -6.12 -17.43
C PRO A 27 8.48 -6.98 -18.52
N GLY A 28 9.80 -7.02 -18.56
CA GLY A 28 10.55 -8.14 -19.15
C GLY A 28 10.58 -9.38 -18.25
N TYR A 29 9.41 -10.00 -17.97
CA TYR A 29 9.15 -11.31 -17.31
C TYR A 29 9.77 -11.67 -15.92
N ARG A 30 8.93 -11.94 -14.88
CA ARG A 30 9.19 -12.42 -13.47
C ARG A 30 9.72 -11.32 -12.47
N TYR A 31 10.58 -11.60 -11.47
CA TYR A 31 11.31 -10.60 -10.64
C TYR A 31 12.53 -11.27 -9.92
N LEU A 32 13.79 -10.93 -10.26
CA LEU A 32 15.04 -11.56 -9.77
C LEU A 32 16.29 -10.68 -10.02
N PRO A 33 17.43 -10.89 -9.32
CA PRO A 33 18.70 -10.23 -9.61
C PRO A 33 19.16 -10.44 -11.06
N ASP A 34 19.13 -11.69 -11.53
CA ASP A 34 19.73 -12.09 -12.81
C ASP A 34 18.71 -12.06 -13.95
N LYS A 35 18.08 -10.89 -14.08
CA LYS A 35 16.87 -10.60 -14.86
C LYS A 35 15.64 -11.27 -14.28
N SER A 36 14.72 -10.44 -13.78
CA SER A 36 13.36 -10.55 -14.28
C SER A 36 12.41 -9.35 -14.07
N GLY A 37 11.50 -9.19 -15.03
CA GLY A 37 10.10 -8.68 -15.02
C GLY A 37 9.62 -7.52 -14.17
N ILE A 38 10.21 -6.38 -14.42
CA ILE A 38 9.92 -5.15 -13.74
C ILE A 38 8.76 -4.39 -14.40
N CYS A 39 7.53 -4.62 -13.91
CA CYS A 39 6.35 -3.86 -14.35
C CYS A 39 6.29 -2.58 -13.55
N TYR A 40 6.56 -1.47 -14.23
CA TYR A 40 6.65 -0.18 -13.58
C TYR A 40 5.35 0.58 -13.79
N ILE A 41 4.69 0.90 -12.69
CA ILE A 41 3.78 2.05 -12.66
C ILE A 41 4.68 3.28 -12.61
N SER A 42 4.72 4.02 -13.71
CA SER A 42 5.46 5.27 -13.78
C SER A 42 4.53 6.46 -13.62
N VAL A 43 4.98 7.45 -12.86
CA VAL A 43 4.31 8.73 -12.62
C VAL A 43 5.25 9.83 -13.09
N ASP A 44 4.76 10.71 -13.96
CA ASP A 44 5.53 11.80 -14.57
C ASP A 44 6.86 11.31 -15.17
N LYS A 45 6.78 10.17 -15.86
CA LYS A 45 7.87 9.40 -16.50
C LYS A 45 8.89 8.78 -15.55
N LYS A 46 8.81 9.01 -14.24
CA LYS A 46 9.62 8.34 -13.21
C LYS A 46 8.97 7.03 -12.76
N ASN A 47 9.78 6.03 -12.47
CA ASN A 47 9.31 4.73 -12.01
C ASN A 47 9.20 4.73 -10.48
N ILE A 48 7.98 4.56 -9.95
CA ILE A 48 7.71 4.78 -8.53
C ILE A 48 7.64 3.48 -7.73
N LEU A 49 7.49 2.31 -8.35
CA LEU A 49 7.47 1.02 -7.63
C LEU A 49 8.81 0.25 -7.67
N ASN A 50 9.92 0.98 -7.70
CA ASN A 50 11.24 0.40 -7.53
C ASN A 50 11.77 0.57 -6.10
N MET A 51 11.99 -0.55 -5.41
CA MET A 51 12.55 -0.58 -4.05
C MET A 51 14.07 -0.35 -4.02
N SER A 52 14.79 -0.54 -5.13
CA SER A 52 16.24 -0.29 -5.21
C SER A 52 16.59 1.14 -5.61
N ASP A 53 15.61 1.94 -6.04
CA ASP A 53 15.80 3.33 -6.45
C ASP A 53 15.74 4.27 -5.24
N LYS A 54 16.90 4.77 -4.82
CA LYS A 54 17.01 5.73 -3.72
C LYS A 54 16.56 7.15 -4.08
N THR A 55 16.25 7.43 -5.35
CA THR A 55 15.71 8.73 -5.80
C THR A 55 14.18 8.78 -5.79
N ASN A 56 13.56 7.65 -5.43
CA ASN A 56 12.12 7.47 -5.33
C ASN A 56 11.55 8.17 -4.08
N ALA A 57 10.33 8.72 -4.19
CA ALA A 57 9.64 9.39 -3.09
C ALA A 57 9.02 8.41 -2.07
N ILE A 58 8.88 7.12 -2.42
CA ILE A 58 8.36 6.10 -1.52
C ILE A 58 9.45 5.62 -0.56
N ARG A 59 9.16 5.68 0.74
CA ARG A 59 9.96 5.06 1.79
C ARG A 59 9.76 3.53 1.77
N TRP A 60 10.86 2.80 1.70
CA TRP A 60 10.90 1.34 1.77
C TRP A 60 11.70 0.91 3.01
N TYR A 61 11.14 0.00 3.80
CA TYR A 61 11.72 -0.44 5.07
C TYR A 61 12.54 -1.72 4.89
N GLN A 62 13.66 -1.83 5.59
CA GLN A 62 14.47 -3.04 5.67
C GLN A 62 14.10 -3.92 6.86
N THR A 63 13.60 -3.32 7.95
CA THR A 63 13.27 -4.05 9.19
C THR A 63 11.98 -3.56 9.85
N GLU A 64 11.35 -4.43 10.65
CA GLU A 64 10.23 -4.03 11.53
C GLU A 64 10.65 -2.92 12.51
N LEU A 65 11.91 -2.87 12.93
CA LEU A 65 12.40 -1.86 13.87
C LEU A 65 12.42 -0.45 13.28
N GLU A 66 12.76 -0.31 11.99
CA GLU A 66 12.67 0.98 11.28
C GLU A 66 11.24 1.51 11.25
N ILE A 67 10.25 0.63 11.00
CA ILE A 67 8.83 0.98 10.98
C ILE A 67 8.38 1.42 12.37
N LYS A 68 8.74 0.67 13.41
CA LYS A 68 8.37 0.97 14.80
C LYS A 68 8.97 2.28 15.33
N ASN A 69 10.08 2.72 14.75
CA ASN A 69 10.79 3.95 15.10
C ASN A 69 10.46 5.11 14.14
N ASP A 70 9.55 4.94 13.18
CA ASP A 70 9.20 5.97 12.21
C ASP A 70 8.30 7.04 12.86
N PRO A 71 8.73 8.32 12.97
CA PRO A 71 7.93 9.37 13.60
C PRO A 71 6.65 9.72 12.82
N ASP A 72 6.59 9.39 11.54
CA ASP A 72 5.45 9.65 10.68
C ASP A 72 4.32 8.62 10.88
N ILE A 73 4.64 7.42 11.41
CA ILE A 73 3.68 6.34 11.65
C ILE A 73 2.98 6.54 13.00
N ARG A 74 1.77 7.11 12.94
CA ARG A 74 0.89 7.35 14.10
C ARG A 74 -0.17 6.26 14.19
N ILE A 75 0.04 5.31 15.09
CA ILE A 75 -0.93 4.22 15.32
C ILE A 75 -1.89 4.62 16.45
N PRO A 76 -3.19 4.85 16.16
CA PRO A 76 -4.17 5.12 17.20
C PRO A 76 -4.41 3.87 18.06
N VAL A 77 -4.53 4.08 19.37
CA VAL A 77 -4.88 3.05 20.35
C VAL A 77 -6.31 3.30 20.80
N SER A 78 -7.20 2.33 20.58
CA SER A 78 -8.60 2.35 21.02
C SER A 78 -8.73 1.81 22.45
N HIS A 79 -9.92 1.97 23.03
CA HIS A 79 -10.24 1.35 24.31
C HIS A 79 -10.19 -0.18 24.24
N ASP A 80 -10.66 -0.77 23.14
CA ASP A 80 -10.65 -2.23 22.93
C ASP A 80 -9.23 -2.79 22.87
N ASP A 81 -8.26 -2.04 22.31
CA ASP A 81 -6.85 -2.44 22.31
C ASP A 81 -6.26 -2.50 23.74
N ILE A 82 -6.67 -1.56 24.61
CA ILE A 82 -6.26 -1.47 26.01
C ILE A 82 -6.87 -2.63 26.81
N GLU A 83 -8.17 -2.91 26.60
CA GLU A 83 -8.86 -4.00 27.27
C GLU A 83 -8.35 -5.37 26.82
N ALA A 84 -8.05 -5.55 25.53
CA ALA A 84 -7.42 -6.77 25.02
C ALA A 84 -6.04 -7.04 25.64
N VAL A 85 -5.29 -5.99 26.01
CA VAL A 85 -4.06 -6.14 26.80
C VAL A 85 -4.35 -6.41 28.27
N ARG A 86 -5.35 -5.76 28.87
CA ARG A 86 -5.77 -5.99 30.26
C ARG A 86 -6.16 -7.46 30.49
N GLN A 87 -6.94 -8.05 29.58
CA GLN A 87 -7.35 -9.45 29.63
C GLN A 87 -6.19 -10.44 29.39
N ALA A 88 -5.18 -10.05 28.59
CA ALA A 88 -3.99 -10.87 28.36
C ALA A 88 -2.94 -10.76 29.49
N ALA A 89 -3.01 -9.70 30.31
CA ALA A 89 -2.07 -9.46 31.40
C ALA A 89 -2.40 -10.32 32.64
N LYS A 90 -1.37 -10.93 33.23
CA LYS A 90 -1.50 -11.67 34.48
C LYS A 90 -1.29 -10.73 35.68
N GLY A 91 -2.39 -10.29 36.30
CA GLY A 91 -2.39 -9.47 37.50
C GLY A 91 -2.62 -7.98 37.26
N PRO A 92 -2.64 -7.15 38.33
CA PRO A 92 -2.96 -5.73 38.23
C PRO A 92 -1.84 -4.95 37.52
N VAL A 93 -2.13 -4.45 36.32
CA VAL A 93 -1.25 -3.57 35.55
C VAL A 93 -1.78 -2.13 35.60
N PRO A 94 -0.97 -1.12 35.97
CA PRO A 94 -1.36 0.29 35.92
C PRO A 94 -1.84 0.73 34.53
N GLU A 95 -2.81 1.64 34.48
CA GLU A 95 -3.46 2.06 33.23
C GLU A 95 -2.49 2.67 32.20
N ASP A 96 -1.55 3.51 32.66
CA ASP A 96 -0.47 4.05 31.81
C ASP A 96 0.36 2.95 31.12
N ARG A 97 0.61 1.83 31.83
CA ARG A 97 1.34 0.69 31.27
C ARG A 97 0.49 -0.10 30.28
N LEU A 98 -0.81 -0.23 30.50
CA LEU A 98 -1.72 -0.88 29.55
C LEU A 98 -1.73 -0.13 28.20
N ILE A 99 -1.76 1.22 28.23
CA ILE A 99 -1.71 2.06 27.01
C ILE A 99 -0.39 1.83 26.25
N VAL A 100 0.75 1.84 26.96
CA VAL A 100 2.07 1.60 26.34
C VAL A 100 2.17 0.18 25.76
N MET A 101 1.66 -0.82 26.48
CA MET A 101 1.64 -2.22 26.02
C MET A 101 0.74 -2.41 24.80
N ALA A 102 -0.45 -1.80 24.78
CA ALA A 102 -1.36 -1.81 23.63
C ALA A 102 -0.72 -1.15 22.40
N ARG A 103 -0.13 0.04 22.57
CA ARG A 103 0.63 0.72 21.50
C ARG A 103 1.77 -0.15 20.96
N SER A 104 2.56 -0.75 21.83
CA SER A 104 3.70 -1.62 21.46
C SER A 104 3.26 -2.86 20.69
N ARG A 105 2.12 -3.46 21.09
CA ARG A 105 1.51 -4.60 20.40
C ARG A 105 1.07 -4.21 18.99
N LYS A 106 0.21 -3.19 18.84
CA LYS A 106 -0.26 -2.72 17.51
C LYS A 106 0.88 -2.30 16.61
N SER A 107 1.89 -1.62 17.17
CA SER A 107 3.11 -1.21 16.44
C SER A 107 3.89 -2.40 15.88
N THR A 108 3.91 -3.52 16.60
CA THR A 108 4.55 -4.76 16.14
C THR A 108 3.69 -5.52 15.11
N GLU A 109 2.37 -5.53 15.29
CA GLU A 109 1.43 -6.14 14.33
C GLU A 109 1.45 -5.36 13.00
N HIS A 110 1.34 -4.03 13.04
CA HIS A 110 1.40 -3.15 11.87
C HIS A 110 2.75 -3.24 11.12
N ALA A 111 3.88 -3.29 11.85
CA ALA A 111 5.18 -3.47 11.22
C ALA A 111 5.30 -4.78 10.44
N LYS A 112 4.72 -5.88 10.95
CA LYS A 112 4.64 -7.17 10.25
C LYS A 112 3.77 -7.10 9.01
N GLU A 113 2.65 -6.40 9.06
CA GLU A 113 1.77 -6.20 7.91
C GLU A 113 2.49 -5.46 6.77
N LEU A 114 3.17 -4.35 7.10
CA LEU A 114 3.93 -3.57 6.12
C LEU A 114 5.09 -4.39 5.52
N MET A 115 5.87 -5.10 6.34
CA MET A 115 6.94 -5.98 5.84
C MET A 115 6.40 -7.11 4.95
N THR A 116 5.24 -7.70 5.32
CA THR A 116 4.55 -8.73 4.52
C THR A 116 4.06 -8.16 3.18
N ALA A 117 3.54 -6.92 3.15
CA ALA A 117 3.12 -6.26 1.91
C ALA A 117 4.32 -6.01 0.97
N GLN A 118 5.44 -5.51 1.49
CA GLN A 118 6.68 -5.36 0.70
C GLN A 118 7.17 -6.70 0.15
N ALA A 119 7.28 -7.73 1.00
CA ALA A 119 7.73 -9.06 0.59
C ALA A 119 6.80 -9.71 -0.45
N SER A 120 5.51 -9.40 -0.39
CA SER A 120 4.51 -9.82 -1.39
C SER A 120 4.69 -9.08 -2.71
N LEU A 121 4.98 -7.77 -2.70
CA LEU A 121 5.31 -7.01 -3.91
C LEU A 121 6.53 -7.59 -4.64
N CYS A 122 7.62 -7.87 -3.92
CA CYS A 122 8.84 -8.46 -4.51
C CYS A 122 8.59 -9.81 -5.23
N LYS A 123 7.59 -10.56 -4.78
CA LYS A 123 7.21 -11.87 -5.33
C LYS A 123 6.04 -11.78 -6.32
N SER A 124 5.45 -10.59 -6.48
CA SER A 124 4.21 -10.40 -7.25
C SER A 124 4.45 -10.47 -8.74
N ASN A 125 3.45 -10.99 -9.46
CA ASN A 125 3.39 -10.90 -10.92
C ASN A 125 2.30 -9.88 -11.29
N PHE A 126 2.72 -8.67 -11.66
CA PHE A 126 1.80 -7.58 -12.01
C PHE A 126 0.77 -7.99 -13.07
N ILE A 127 1.14 -8.80 -14.08
CA ILE A 127 0.19 -9.22 -15.12
C ILE A 127 -0.92 -10.06 -14.49
N VAL A 128 -0.61 -10.96 -13.57
CA VAL A 128 -1.61 -11.77 -12.85
C VAL A 128 -2.49 -10.87 -11.98
N VAL A 129 -1.90 -9.96 -11.19
CA VAL A 129 -2.65 -9.07 -10.30
C VAL A 129 -3.54 -8.09 -11.07
N ALA A 130 -3.06 -7.56 -12.20
CA ALA A 130 -3.83 -6.67 -13.06
C ALA A 130 -4.99 -7.38 -13.78
N ASN A 131 -4.81 -8.64 -14.23
CA ASN A 131 -5.93 -9.42 -14.76
C ASN A 131 -6.96 -9.73 -13.65
N LYS A 132 -6.50 -10.06 -12.43
CA LYS A 132 -7.39 -10.22 -11.26
C LYS A 132 -8.18 -8.93 -11.01
N PHE A 133 -7.52 -7.79 -10.85
CA PHE A 133 -8.13 -6.47 -10.65
C PHE A 133 -9.24 -6.14 -11.66
N LEU A 134 -9.03 -6.42 -12.95
CA LEU A 134 -10.04 -6.17 -13.99
C LEU A 134 -11.30 -7.02 -13.85
N THR A 135 -11.22 -8.14 -13.12
CA THR A 135 -12.36 -9.04 -12.82
C THR A 135 -12.89 -8.91 -11.39
N THR A 136 -12.17 -8.23 -10.51
CA THR A 136 -12.52 -8.07 -9.08
C THR A 136 -13.36 -6.80 -8.87
N PRO A 137 -14.40 -6.83 -8.03
CA PRO A 137 -15.11 -5.62 -7.60
C PRO A 137 -14.16 -4.56 -7.02
N ILE A 138 -14.49 -3.28 -7.23
CA ILE A 138 -13.63 -2.18 -6.78
C ILE A 138 -13.52 -2.14 -5.25
N GLU A 139 -14.58 -2.54 -4.54
CA GLU A 139 -14.64 -2.68 -3.08
C GLU A 139 -13.57 -3.64 -2.55
N GLU A 140 -13.55 -4.87 -3.05
CA GLU A 140 -12.58 -5.91 -2.68
C GLU A 140 -11.14 -5.50 -3.01
N SER A 141 -10.95 -4.73 -4.08
CA SER A 141 -9.63 -4.22 -4.48
C SER A 141 -9.13 -3.11 -3.55
N LEU A 142 -10.02 -2.26 -3.02
CA LEU A 142 -9.70 -1.19 -2.06
C LEU A 142 -9.47 -1.71 -0.64
N GLU A 143 -10.21 -2.71 -0.18
CA GLU A 143 -10.00 -3.32 1.15
C GLU A 143 -8.93 -4.43 1.13
N SER A 144 -8.33 -4.74 -0.02
CA SER A 144 -7.30 -5.76 -0.16
C SER A 144 -6.04 -5.50 0.70
N SER A 145 -5.38 -6.57 1.10
CA SER A 145 -4.01 -6.57 1.63
C SER A 145 -2.93 -6.61 0.53
N ASP A 146 -3.30 -6.94 -0.71
CA ASP A 146 -2.38 -6.86 -1.85
C ASP A 146 -2.16 -5.39 -2.24
N MET A 147 -0.93 -4.93 -2.05
CA MET A 147 -0.53 -3.55 -2.30
C MET A 147 -0.72 -3.12 -3.76
N VAL A 148 -0.57 -4.02 -4.74
CA VAL A 148 -0.79 -3.71 -6.14
C VAL A 148 -2.29 -3.60 -6.44
N LEU A 149 -3.14 -4.46 -5.87
CA LEU A 149 -4.60 -4.29 -5.98
C LEU A 149 -5.08 -2.96 -5.38
N ASN A 150 -4.56 -2.60 -4.19
CA ASN A 150 -4.86 -1.33 -3.54
C ASN A 150 -4.45 -0.12 -4.39
N ILE A 151 -3.23 -0.14 -4.93
CA ILE A 151 -2.71 0.93 -5.80
C ILE A 151 -3.54 1.05 -7.09
N LEU A 152 -3.84 -0.06 -7.77
CA LEU A 152 -4.70 -0.06 -8.96
C LEU A 152 -6.10 0.49 -8.66
N ALA A 153 -6.67 0.12 -7.51
CA ALA A 153 -7.99 0.58 -7.10
C ALA A 153 -8.03 2.08 -6.76
N LEU A 154 -7.01 2.62 -6.06
CA LEU A 154 -6.90 4.04 -5.77
C LEU A 154 -6.82 4.90 -7.04
N MET A 155 -6.16 4.41 -8.08
CA MET A 155 -6.03 5.11 -9.36
C MET A 155 -7.30 5.01 -10.25
N ASP A 156 -8.25 4.13 -9.91
CA ASP A 156 -9.42 3.85 -10.74
C ASP A 156 -10.47 4.98 -10.70
N ARG A 157 -11.00 5.31 -11.88
CA ARG A 157 -12.08 6.29 -12.07
C ARG A 157 -13.40 5.92 -11.39
N ARG A 158 -13.64 4.63 -11.10
CA ARG A 158 -14.75 4.13 -10.29
C ARG A 158 -14.70 4.65 -8.85
N VAL A 159 -13.52 5.03 -8.36
CA VAL A 159 -13.34 5.61 -7.03
C VAL A 159 -13.43 7.14 -7.10
N GLY A 160 -14.62 7.65 -6.76
CA GLY A 160 -14.95 9.08 -6.82
C GLY A 160 -14.22 9.93 -5.77
N LYS A 161 -14.05 11.23 -6.04
CA LYS A 161 -13.28 12.17 -5.18
C LYS A 161 -13.75 12.19 -3.72
N LYS A 162 -15.07 12.19 -3.46
CA LYS A 162 -15.62 12.14 -2.09
C LYS A 162 -15.14 10.91 -1.32
N ARG A 163 -15.08 9.76 -1.99
CA ARG A 163 -14.65 8.48 -1.39
C ARG A 163 -13.14 8.44 -1.13
N ILE A 164 -12.33 8.99 -2.04
CA ILE A 164 -10.89 9.18 -1.77
C ILE A 164 -10.74 10.00 -0.48
N LEU A 165 -11.39 11.15 -0.36
CA LEU A 165 -11.28 12.00 0.84
C LEU A 165 -11.75 11.32 2.14
N SER A 166 -12.78 10.46 2.09
CA SER A 166 -13.24 9.71 3.27
C SER A 166 -12.34 8.53 3.68
N MET A 167 -11.25 8.26 2.95
CA MET A 167 -10.31 7.17 3.25
C MET A 167 -9.05 7.63 4.00
N ALA A 168 -8.91 8.93 4.33
CA ALA A 168 -7.69 9.50 4.92
C ALA A 168 -7.11 8.68 6.08
N GLU A 169 -7.90 8.45 7.14
CA GLU A 169 -7.50 7.67 8.32
C GLU A 169 -7.05 6.24 7.97
N LYS A 170 -7.73 5.59 7.02
CA LYS A 170 -7.34 4.24 6.55
C LYS A 170 -5.99 4.25 5.81
N MET A 171 -5.65 5.34 5.14
CA MET A 171 -4.42 5.43 4.33
C MET A 171 -3.19 5.73 5.18
N GLU A 172 -3.33 6.45 6.30
CA GLU A 172 -2.24 6.68 7.27
C GLU A 172 -1.63 5.35 7.79
N LEU A 173 -2.43 4.28 7.85
CA LEU A 173 -2.02 2.93 8.25
C LEU A 173 -1.73 1.97 7.07
N LYS A 174 -1.63 2.47 5.83
CA LYS A 174 -1.18 1.68 4.68
C LYS A 174 0.29 1.92 4.40
N HIS A 175 0.91 1.02 3.62
CA HIS A 175 2.32 1.16 3.22
C HIS A 175 2.57 2.49 2.50
N PRO A 176 3.73 3.16 2.69
CA PRO A 176 4.06 4.42 2.01
C PRO A 176 3.86 4.41 0.48
N ALA A 177 3.95 3.26 -0.18
CA ALA A 177 3.63 3.14 -1.60
C ALA A 177 2.13 3.36 -1.89
N VAL A 178 1.23 2.81 -1.06
CA VAL A 178 -0.21 3.04 -1.17
C VAL A 178 -0.54 4.49 -0.85
N GLN A 179 0.09 5.07 0.18
CA GLN A 179 -0.04 6.48 0.54
C GLN A 179 0.38 7.41 -0.61
N TYR A 180 1.49 7.12 -1.29
CA TYR A 180 1.95 7.89 -2.44
C TYR A 180 0.88 7.94 -3.55
N PHE A 181 0.30 6.80 -3.94
CA PHE A 181 -0.76 6.78 -4.96
C PHE A 181 -2.07 7.40 -4.47
N TYR A 182 -2.34 7.38 -3.17
CA TYR A 182 -3.45 8.10 -2.56
C TYR A 182 -3.27 9.63 -2.65
N GLU A 183 -2.11 10.17 -2.28
CA GLU A 183 -1.81 11.61 -2.37
C GLU A 183 -1.73 12.10 -3.82
N LEU A 184 -1.18 11.29 -4.73
CA LEU A 184 -1.22 11.55 -6.16
C LEU A 184 -2.68 11.63 -6.66
N ARG A 185 -3.54 10.72 -6.19
CA ARG A 185 -4.97 10.70 -6.54
C ARG A 185 -5.76 11.89 -5.96
N ARG A 186 -5.31 12.45 -4.83
CA ARG A 186 -5.81 13.70 -4.23
C ARG A 186 -5.35 14.95 -4.98
N GLY A 187 -4.22 14.87 -5.69
CA GLY A 187 -3.55 16.02 -6.32
C GLY A 187 -2.66 16.79 -5.34
N ALA A 188 -2.09 16.11 -4.34
CA ALA A 188 -1.12 16.67 -3.39
C ALA A 188 0.35 16.44 -3.82
N LEU A 189 0.56 15.80 -4.99
CA LEU A 189 1.84 15.49 -5.65
C LEU A 189 1.76 15.86 -7.15
#